data_AF-R5GII9-F1
#
_entry.id   AF-R5GII9-F1
#
_cell.length_a   1.000
_cell.length_b   1.000
_cell.length_c   1.000
_cell.angle_alpha   90.00
_cell.angle_beta   90.00
_cell.angle_gamma   90.00
#
_symmetry.space_group_name_H-M   'P 1'
#
loop_
_entity.id
_entity.type
_entity.pdbx_description
1 polymer ?
#
loop_
_entity_poly.entity_id
_entity_poly.type
_entity_poly.pdbx_seq_one_letter_code
_entity_poly.pdbx_strand_id
1 'polypeptide(L)'
;MNGMTDNLNTLSGKVIKILPLVSGDSKHKPGEKWYRQEFVIETYAQYPRQVCFQIWGKDRIDAANLQMGEDVTVTYELSSREYQERWYTSADARNIMKGMPQQQGYGMPQQPGYGMPQPGYGMPQQPQQPQQPQQGATQMPGTNAPFGPQQGGGDDLPF
;
A
#
# COMPACT_ATOMS: atom_id res chain seq x y z
N MET A 1 -32.96 16.12 -3.83
CA MET A 1 -31.87 16.45 -4.77
C MET A 1 -30.59 16.51 -3.95
N ASN A 2 -29.77 15.46 -3.98
CA ASN A 2 -28.49 15.47 -3.26
C ASN A 2 -27.45 16.18 -4.13
N GLY A 3 -26.69 17.10 -3.52
CA GLY A 3 -25.84 18.05 -4.25
C GLY A 3 -24.70 17.39 -5.01
N MET A 4 -24.31 18.03 -6.12
CA MET A 4 -23.15 17.67 -6.94
C MET A 4 -21.89 17.45 -6.08
N THR A 5 -21.22 16.33 -6.29
CA THR A 5 -19.82 16.08 -5.91
C THR A 5 -18.92 16.17 -7.15
N ASP A 6 -19.12 17.20 -7.96
CA ASP A 6 -18.59 17.32 -9.32
C ASP A 6 -17.06 17.53 -9.38
N ASN A 7 -16.45 18.02 -8.30
CA ASN A 7 -15.00 18.24 -8.20
C ASN A 7 -14.27 17.27 -7.23
N LEU A 8 -14.97 16.30 -6.62
CA LEU A 8 -14.39 15.39 -5.63
C LEU A 8 -13.74 14.18 -6.30
N ASN A 9 -12.44 14.00 -6.07
CA ASN A 9 -11.60 12.99 -6.71
C ASN A 9 -10.82 12.17 -5.67
N THR A 10 -10.31 11.00 -6.05
CA THR A 10 -9.49 10.14 -5.18
C THR A 10 -8.20 9.73 -5.87
N LEU A 11 -7.09 9.77 -5.15
CA LEU A 11 -5.76 9.36 -5.62
C LEU A 11 -5.06 8.53 -4.55
N SER A 12 -4.35 7.48 -4.95
CA SER A 12 -3.58 6.63 -4.05
C SER A 12 -2.12 6.53 -4.48
N GLY A 13 -1.22 6.49 -3.50
CA GLY A 13 0.22 6.45 -3.74
C GLY A 13 1.03 6.35 -2.45
N LYS A 14 2.35 6.29 -2.60
CA LYS A 14 3.32 6.28 -1.48
C LYS A 14 3.84 7.70 -1.25
N VAL A 15 3.86 8.17 0.00
CA VAL A 15 4.41 9.49 0.35
C VAL A 15 5.93 9.50 0.12
N ILE A 16 6.38 10.29 -0.85
CA ILE A 16 7.79 10.43 -1.23
C ILE A 16 8.40 11.77 -0.80
N LYS A 17 7.59 12.74 -0.36
CA LYS A 17 8.07 14.01 0.20
C LYS A 17 7.04 14.63 1.14
N ILE A 18 7.54 15.12 2.27
CA ILE A 18 6.81 16.02 3.17
C ILE A 18 7.44 17.40 3.00
N LEU A 19 6.65 18.43 2.70
CA LEU A 19 7.13 19.80 2.61
C LEU A 19 6.98 20.51 3.98
N PRO A 20 7.74 21.60 4.23
CA PRO A 20 7.65 22.35 5.47
C PRO A 20 6.22 22.83 5.76
N LEU A 21 5.84 22.81 7.04
CA LEU A 21 4.60 23.42 7.51
C LEU A 21 4.63 24.94 7.28
N VAL A 22 3.65 25.46 6.56
CA VAL A 22 3.45 26.89 6.33
C VAL A 22 2.30 27.38 7.21
N SER A 23 2.43 28.59 7.74
CA SER A 23 1.35 29.26 8.47
C SER A 23 1.29 30.74 8.15
N GLY A 24 0.18 31.38 8.50
CA GLY A 24 -0.02 32.81 8.39
C GLY A 24 -1.28 33.25 9.12
N ASP A 25 -1.54 34.55 9.17
CA ASP A 25 -2.73 35.08 9.85
C ASP A 25 -3.98 34.91 8.98
N SER A 26 -5.09 34.53 9.61
CA SER A 26 -6.36 34.26 8.94
C SER A 26 -7.03 35.54 8.47
N LYS A 27 -7.29 35.62 7.16
CA LYS A 27 -8.07 36.71 6.55
C LYS A 27 -9.54 36.72 6.96
N HIS A 28 -10.06 35.59 7.45
CA HIS A 28 -11.47 35.42 7.81
C HIS A 28 -11.74 35.56 9.31
N LYS A 29 -10.71 35.42 10.16
CA LYS A 29 -10.84 35.45 11.62
C LYS A 29 -9.60 36.11 12.23
N PRO A 30 -9.68 37.39 12.62
CA PRO A 30 -8.55 38.09 13.27
C PRO A 30 -8.06 37.34 14.51
N GLY A 31 -6.74 37.19 14.64
CA GLY A 31 -6.09 36.48 15.75
C GLY A 31 -5.96 34.95 15.57
N GLU A 32 -6.68 34.33 14.63
CA GLU A 32 -6.51 32.91 14.30
C GLU A 32 -5.43 32.73 13.22
N LYS A 33 -4.59 31.71 13.32
CA LYS A 33 -3.60 31.36 12.28
C LYS A 33 -4.10 30.22 11.42
N TRP A 34 -3.96 30.35 10.10
CA TRP A 34 -4.10 29.21 9.19
C TRP A 34 -2.79 28.42 9.16
N TYR A 35 -2.92 27.12 8.96
CA TYR A 35 -1.81 26.18 8.78
C TYR A 35 -2.05 25.36 7.53
N ARG A 36 -0.98 25.08 6.80
CA ARG A 36 -1.00 24.34 5.55
C ARG A 36 0.26 23.52 5.41
N GLN A 37 0.12 22.25 5.08
CA GLN A 37 1.26 21.39 4.75
C GLN A 37 1.03 20.68 3.43
N GLU A 38 2.07 20.65 2.60
CA GLU A 38 2.07 20.00 1.28
C GLU A 38 2.81 18.66 1.37
N PHE A 39 2.32 17.68 0.62
CA PHE A 39 2.85 16.31 0.57
C PHE A 39 2.90 15.87 -0.90
N VAL A 40 3.94 15.12 -1.28
CA VAL A 40 4.05 14.51 -2.61
C VAL A 40 3.94 13.01 -2.47
N ILE A 41 3.05 12.41 -3.26
CA ILE A 41 2.94 10.96 -3.41
C ILE A 41 3.37 10.50 -4.80
N GLU A 42 3.90 9.28 -4.88
CA GLU A 42 4.12 8.55 -6.12
C GLU A 42 2.99 7.51 -6.33
N THR A 43 2.35 7.54 -7.48
CA THR A 43 1.16 6.70 -7.76
C THR A 43 1.50 5.27 -8.19
N TYR A 44 0.63 4.31 -7.89
CA TYR A 44 0.78 2.89 -8.28
C TYR A 44 0.38 2.55 -9.72
N ALA A 45 0.39 3.53 -10.62
CA ALA A 45 0.06 3.31 -12.03
C ALA A 45 1.23 2.63 -12.77
N GLN A 46 0.97 2.03 -13.93
CA GLN A 46 2.03 1.51 -14.84
C GLN A 46 3.09 2.57 -15.16
N TYR A 47 2.68 3.84 -15.18
CA TYR A 47 3.56 5.00 -15.29
C TYR A 47 3.38 5.87 -14.03
N PRO A 48 4.15 5.61 -12.94
CA PRO A 48 4.05 6.36 -11.70
C PRO A 48 4.18 7.86 -11.93
N ARG A 49 3.33 8.63 -11.27
CA ARG A 49 3.37 10.10 -11.29
C ARG A 49 3.57 10.62 -9.89
N GLN A 50 4.42 11.63 -9.77
CA GLN A 50 4.59 12.39 -8.54
C GLN A 50 3.52 13.48 -8.50
N VAL A 51 2.65 13.46 -7.48
CA VAL A 51 1.51 14.38 -7.35
C VAL A 51 1.58 15.05 -5.98
N CYS A 52 1.51 16.39 -5.98
CA CYS A 52 1.46 17.19 -4.77
C CYS A 52 0.00 17.44 -4.36
N PHE A 53 -0.29 17.30 -3.07
CA PHE A 53 -1.55 17.70 -2.44
C PHE A 53 -1.30 18.48 -1.15
N GLN A 54 -2.30 19.25 -0.70
CA GLN A 54 -2.19 20.07 0.51
C GLN A 54 -3.28 19.73 1.53
N ILE A 55 -2.90 19.77 2.81
CA ILE A 55 -3.81 19.68 3.96
C ILE A 55 -3.88 21.07 4.61
N TRP A 56 -5.10 21.55 4.86
CA TRP A 56 -5.37 22.79 5.58
C TRP A 56 -5.90 22.52 6.99
N GLY A 57 -5.49 23.36 7.93
CA GLY A 57 -5.88 23.32 9.34
C GLY A 57 -4.94 22.45 10.16
N LYS A 58 -4.47 22.97 11.31
CA LYS A 58 -3.47 22.29 12.15
C LYS A 58 -3.96 20.93 12.62
N ASP A 59 -5.20 20.86 13.12
CA ASP A 59 -5.79 19.63 13.65
C ASP A 59 -5.88 18.52 12.58
N ARG A 60 -6.09 18.87 11.31
CA ARG A 60 -6.16 17.91 10.20
C ARG A 60 -4.78 17.43 9.77
N ILE A 61 -3.78 18.30 9.82
CA ILE A 61 -2.37 17.96 9.58
C ILE A 61 -1.89 17.00 10.69
N ASP A 62 -2.10 17.37 11.95
CA ASP A 62 -1.71 16.58 13.12
C ASP A 62 -2.46 15.23 13.18
N ALA A 63 -3.76 15.19 12.83
CA ALA A 63 -4.52 13.94 12.80
C ALA A 63 -4.11 13.00 11.65
N ALA A 64 -3.72 13.55 10.50
CA ALA A 64 -3.19 12.75 9.39
C ALA A 64 -1.84 12.13 9.78
N ASN A 65 -0.93 12.93 10.37
CA ASN A 65 0.41 12.53 10.83
C ASN A 65 1.18 11.69 9.79
N LEU A 66 1.13 12.10 8.52
CA LEU A 66 1.70 11.33 7.42
C LEU A 66 3.22 11.25 7.48
N GLN A 67 3.76 10.07 7.25
CA GLN A 67 5.20 9.79 7.29
C GLN A 67 5.77 9.52 5.89
N MET A 68 7.10 9.67 5.76
CA MET A 68 7.82 9.28 4.54
C MET A 68 7.71 7.76 4.31
N GLY A 69 7.46 7.35 3.07
CA GLY A 69 7.29 5.95 2.67
C GLY A 69 5.91 5.35 2.98
N GLU A 70 5.01 6.11 3.61
CA GLU A 70 3.66 5.66 3.98
C GLU A 70 2.75 5.56 2.76
N ASP A 71 1.93 4.51 2.70
CA ASP A 71 0.91 4.34 1.67
C ASP A 71 -0.35 5.09 2.07
N VAL A 72 -0.90 5.89 1.15
CA VAL A 72 -2.09 6.70 1.42
C VAL A 72 -3.09 6.65 0.27
N THR A 73 -4.36 6.85 0.61
CA THR A 73 -5.44 7.20 -0.31
C THR A 73 -6.02 8.53 0.12
N VAL A 74 -5.95 9.52 -0.77
CA VAL A 74 -6.38 10.90 -0.54
C VAL A 74 -7.61 11.17 -1.38
N THR A 75 -8.72 11.49 -0.74
CA THR A 75 -9.85 12.14 -1.42
C THR A 75 -9.64 13.64 -1.36
N TYR A 76 -9.66 14.30 -2.50
CA TYR A 76 -9.35 15.72 -2.66
C TYR A 76 -10.33 16.42 -3.59
N GLU A 77 -10.38 17.73 -3.48
CA GLU A 77 -10.98 18.58 -4.50
C GLU A 77 -9.89 19.34 -5.27
N LEU A 78 -10.18 19.74 -6.50
CA LEU A 78 -9.29 20.64 -7.25
C LEU A 78 -9.73 22.09 -7.05
N SER A 79 -8.80 22.92 -6.60
CA SER A 79 -8.92 24.38 -6.62
C SER A 79 -7.93 24.97 -7.61
N SER A 80 -8.32 26.05 -8.29
CA SER A 80 -7.45 26.79 -9.20
C SER A 80 -7.43 28.26 -8.80
N ARG A 81 -6.24 28.86 -8.79
CA ARG A 81 -6.04 30.30 -8.53
C ARG A 81 -5.16 30.93 -9.59
N GLU A 82 -5.48 32.16 -9.96
CA GLU A 82 -4.63 32.99 -10.78
C GLU A 82 -3.62 33.76 -9.91
N TYR A 83 -2.38 33.85 -10.38
CA TYR A 83 -1.35 34.73 -9.83
C TYR A 83 -0.43 35.18 -10.95
N GLN A 84 -0.36 36.50 -11.20
CA GLN A 84 0.43 37.09 -12.29
C GLN A 84 0.15 36.46 -13.66
N GLU A 85 -1.14 36.43 -14.07
CA GLU A 85 -1.65 35.84 -15.32
C GLU A 85 -1.39 34.33 -15.49
N ARG A 86 -0.78 33.68 -14.48
CA ARG A 86 -0.53 32.24 -14.45
C ARG A 86 -1.54 31.56 -13.54
N TRP A 87 -2.09 30.46 -14.04
CA TRP A 87 -3.04 29.64 -13.30
C TRP A 87 -2.32 28.48 -12.61
N TYR A 88 -2.62 28.29 -11.33
CA TYR A 88 -2.07 27.25 -10.48
C TYR A 88 -3.21 26.42 -9.91
N THR A 89 -3.19 25.11 -10.20
CA THR A 89 -4.12 24.15 -9.62
C THR A 89 -3.51 23.52 -8.37
N SER A 90 -4.33 23.25 -7.35
CA SER A 90 -3.96 22.56 -6.12
C SER A 90 -4.96 21.44 -5.83
N ALA A 91 -4.45 20.32 -5.30
CA ALA A 91 -5.27 19.23 -4.78
C ALA A 91 -5.47 19.43 -3.27
N ASP A 92 -6.68 19.84 -2.87
CA ASP A 92 -7.04 20.13 -1.49
C ASP A 92 -7.62 18.88 -0.81
N ALA A 93 -6.87 18.29 0.12
CA ALA A 93 -7.27 17.05 0.77
C ALA A 93 -8.53 17.23 1.62
N ARG A 94 -9.57 16.45 1.30
CA ARG A 94 -10.86 16.35 2.01
C ARG A 94 -10.89 15.15 2.96
N ASN A 95 -10.39 13.99 2.53
CA ASN A 95 -10.21 12.81 3.37
C ASN A 95 -8.84 12.16 3.10
N ILE A 96 -8.28 11.52 4.12
CA ILE A 96 -7.01 10.79 4.03
C ILE A 96 -7.19 9.47 4.76
N MET A 97 -6.98 8.37 4.04
CA MET A 97 -6.92 7.02 4.56
C MET A 97 -5.48 6.53 4.47
N LYS A 98 -4.94 5.99 5.56
CA LYS A 98 -3.60 5.39 5.62
C LYS A 98 -3.66 3.90 5.27
N GLY A 99 -2.57 3.41 4.70
CA GLY A 99 -2.46 2.06 4.13
C GLY A 99 -2.67 2.04 2.62
N MET A 100 -2.29 0.92 2.00
CA MET A 100 -2.58 0.69 0.58
C MET A 100 -4.10 0.68 0.35
N PRO A 101 -4.60 1.23 -0.77
CA PRO A 101 -6.00 1.09 -1.13
C PRO A 101 -6.37 -0.40 -1.20
N GLN A 102 -7.38 -0.83 -0.45
CA GLN A 102 -7.99 -2.14 -0.71
C GLN A 102 -8.49 -2.15 -2.15
N GLN A 103 -7.91 -3.05 -2.94
CA GLN A 103 -7.97 -3.00 -4.39
C GLN A 103 -9.37 -3.41 -4.90
N GLN A 104 -10.32 -2.46 -4.92
CA GLN A 104 -11.44 -2.54 -5.86
C GLN A 104 -10.84 -2.38 -7.25
N GLY A 105 -10.71 -3.51 -7.95
CA GLY A 105 -9.84 -3.65 -9.11
C GLY A 105 -10.24 -2.75 -10.27
N TYR A 106 -9.51 -1.65 -10.45
CA TYR A 106 -9.34 -1.03 -11.75
C TYR A 106 -8.55 -2.02 -12.62
N GLY A 107 -9.27 -2.78 -13.43
CA GLY A 107 -8.70 -3.83 -14.26
C GLY A 107 -7.63 -3.27 -15.20
N MET A 108 -6.40 -3.71 -15.02
CA MET A 108 -5.36 -3.60 -16.05
C MET A 108 -5.90 -4.23 -17.34
N PRO A 109 -5.92 -3.54 -18.49
CA PRO A 109 -6.21 -4.19 -19.75
C PRO A 109 -5.12 -5.23 -20.02
N GLN A 110 -5.50 -6.50 -20.09
CA GLN A 110 -4.55 -7.57 -20.40
C GLN A 110 -4.01 -7.35 -21.82
N GLN A 111 -2.69 -7.12 -21.90
CA GLN A 111 -2.00 -7.03 -23.17
C GLN A 111 -2.00 -8.41 -23.84
N PRO A 112 -2.38 -8.56 -25.12
CA PRO A 112 -2.49 -9.88 -25.75
C PRO A 112 -1.13 -10.60 -25.79
N GLY A 113 -1.01 -11.67 -25.01
CA GLY A 113 0.19 -12.51 -25.01
C GLY A 113 0.26 -13.36 -26.26
N TYR A 114 1.24 -13.09 -27.13
CA TYR A 114 1.62 -14.01 -28.19
C TYR A 114 2.28 -15.25 -27.56
N GLY A 115 1.57 -16.38 -27.56
CA GLY A 115 2.06 -17.62 -26.98
C GLY A 115 3.20 -18.24 -27.78
N MET A 116 4.36 -18.43 -27.15
CA MET A 116 5.35 -19.41 -27.60
C MET A 116 5.09 -20.76 -26.92
N PRO A 117 5.09 -21.89 -27.65
CA PRO A 117 4.94 -23.21 -27.06
C PRO A 117 6.24 -23.65 -26.37
N GLN A 118 6.17 -24.08 -25.10
CA GLN A 118 7.28 -24.82 -24.48
C GLN A 118 7.23 -26.31 -24.88
N PRO A 119 8.38 -26.95 -25.17
CA PRO A 119 8.46 -28.40 -25.33
C PRO A 119 8.41 -29.08 -23.96
N GLY A 120 7.40 -29.94 -23.75
CA GLY A 120 7.23 -30.69 -22.51
C GLY A 120 8.15 -31.91 -22.42
N TYR A 121 9.00 -31.95 -21.40
CA TYR A 121 9.71 -33.16 -21.00
C TYR A 121 8.83 -33.95 -20.02
N GLY A 122 8.54 -35.21 -20.34
CA GLY A 122 7.63 -36.05 -19.56
C GLY A 122 8.27 -36.61 -18.28
N MET A 123 7.47 -36.72 -17.21
CA MET A 123 7.81 -37.49 -16.02
C MET A 123 7.26 -38.93 -16.14
N PRO A 124 8.01 -39.97 -15.69
CA PRO A 124 7.50 -41.32 -15.57
C PRO A 124 6.60 -41.50 -14.34
N GLN A 125 5.55 -42.32 -14.46
CA GLN A 125 4.67 -42.67 -13.34
C GLN A 125 5.32 -43.68 -12.37
N GLN A 126 5.11 -43.50 -11.06
CA GLN A 126 5.41 -44.54 -10.05
C GLN A 126 4.25 -45.55 -9.93
N PRO A 127 4.52 -46.85 -9.71
CA PRO A 127 3.49 -47.85 -9.44
C PRO A 127 2.87 -47.70 -8.04
N GLN A 128 1.56 -47.86 -7.93
CA GLN A 128 0.85 -47.96 -6.64
C GLN A 128 0.97 -49.37 -6.04
N GLN A 129 1.18 -49.47 -4.73
CA GLN A 129 1.10 -50.73 -3.98
C GLN A 129 -0.31 -50.94 -3.36
N PRO A 130 -0.85 -52.17 -3.27
CA PRO A 130 -2.15 -52.43 -2.65
C PRO A 130 -2.13 -52.36 -1.11
N GLN A 131 -3.22 -51.88 -0.52
CA GLN A 131 -3.44 -51.90 0.95
C GLN A 131 -3.94 -53.27 1.44
N GLN A 132 -3.59 -53.64 2.68
CA GLN A 132 -4.19 -54.78 3.41
C GLN A 132 -4.92 -54.29 4.70
N PRO A 133 -5.91 -55.05 5.22
CA PRO A 133 -6.83 -54.56 6.27
C PRO A 133 -6.35 -54.81 7.72
N GLN A 134 -6.90 -54.04 8.68
CA GLN A 134 -6.56 -54.06 10.10
C GLN A 134 -7.20 -55.20 10.92
N GLN A 135 -6.41 -55.78 11.85
CA GLN A 135 -6.79 -56.40 13.16
C GLN A 135 -5.56 -56.31 14.11
N GLY A 136 -5.63 -56.28 15.45
CA GLY A 136 -6.76 -56.06 16.36
C GLY A 136 -6.41 -56.36 17.84
N ALA A 137 -6.41 -55.34 18.73
CA ALA A 137 -6.17 -55.38 20.21
C ALA A 137 -4.76 -55.87 20.69
N THR A 138 -4.03 -55.22 21.61
CA THR A 138 -4.30 -55.13 23.07
C THR A 138 -3.24 -54.21 23.76
N GLN A 139 -3.47 -53.80 25.00
CA GLN A 139 -2.72 -52.79 25.79
C GLN A 139 -1.44 -53.32 26.48
N MET A 140 -0.45 -52.45 26.79
CA MET A 140 0.13 -52.23 28.15
C MET A 140 1.25 -51.12 28.18
N PRO A 141 1.69 -50.61 29.36
CA PRO A 141 2.23 -49.24 29.51
C PRO A 141 3.71 -49.09 29.96
N GLY A 142 4.21 -47.84 29.93
CA GLY A 142 5.52 -47.40 30.49
C GLY A 142 6.61 -47.19 29.42
N THR A 143 7.63 -46.33 29.58
CA THR A 143 8.10 -45.48 30.71
C THR A 143 8.78 -44.19 30.18
N ASN A 144 9.40 -43.38 31.06
CA ASN A 144 9.72 -41.96 30.85
C ASN A 144 11.24 -41.67 30.61
N ALA A 145 11.58 -40.90 29.57
CA ALA A 145 12.80 -40.03 29.42
C ALA A 145 14.22 -40.69 29.41
N PRO A 146 15.37 -39.96 29.26
CA PRO A 146 15.70 -38.69 28.56
C PRO A 146 17.02 -38.74 27.69
N PHE A 147 17.50 -37.57 27.22
CA PHE A 147 18.82 -37.25 26.57
C PHE A 147 19.02 -37.67 25.09
N GLY A 148 19.75 -36.92 24.24
CA GLY A 148 20.54 -35.68 24.44
C GLY A 148 20.81 -34.92 23.11
N PRO A 149 21.66 -33.86 23.10
CA PRO A 149 21.84 -32.96 21.95
C PRO A 149 22.97 -33.38 21.00
N GLN A 150 22.92 -32.92 19.74
CA GLN A 150 24.07 -32.98 18.83
C GLN A 150 24.29 -31.66 18.07
N GLN A 151 25.53 -31.17 18.14
CA GLN A 151 26.03 -29.97 17.45
C GLN A 151 26.59 -30.33 16.05
N GLY A 152 26.81 -29.28 15.25
CA GLY A 152 27.66 -29.30 14.05
C GLY A 152 26.86 -29.09 12.76
N GLY A 153 27.25 -28.20 11.85
CA GLY A 153 28.39 -27.27 11.85
C GLY A 153 28.79 -26.92 10.42
N GLY A 154 29.51 -25.80 10.22
CA GLY A 154 30.10 -25.43 8.93
C GLY A 154 29.45 -24.23 8.27
N ASP A 155 29.93 -23.04 8.63
CA ASP A 155 29.88 -21.87 7.74
C ASP A 155 30.87 -22.06 6.59
N ASP A 156 30.44 -21.81 5.35
CA ASP A 156 31.35 -21.41 4.27
C ASP A 156 30.57 -20.58 3.22
N LEU A 157 31.04 -19.36 2.97
CA LEU A 157 30.44 -18.40 2.03
C LEU A 157 31.54 -17.87 1.10
N PRO A 158 31.50 -18.19 -0.21
CA PRO A 158 32.52 -17.73 -1.15
C PRO A 158 32.33 -16.25 -1.50
N PHE A 159 33.48 -15.59 -1.67
CA PHE A 159 33.70 -14.25 -2.23
C PHE A 159 33.76 -14.26 -3.76
#